data_AF-A0A4Q1SUL2-F1
#
_entry.id   AF-A0A4Q1SUL2-F1
#
_cell.length_a   1.000
_cell.length_b   1.000
_cell.length_c   1.000
_cell.angle_alpha   90.00
_cell.angle_beta   90.00
_cell.angle_gamma   90.00
#
_symmetry.space_group_name_H-M   'P 1'
#
loop_
_entity.id
_entity.type
_entity.pdbx_description
1 polymer ?
#
loop_
_entity_poly.entity_id
_entity_poly.type
_entity_poly.pdbx_seq_one_letter_code
_entity_poly.pdbx_strand_id
1 'polypeptide(L)'
;MRGQWNLILGLFFALLVAVFAVANVSSVTVHYLLGVSEIPLIIVIVGSALLGGLVVGMLGIFRQYKLQWQLKKLEKELTQTKSQLSQYQEKDLSPISITESTEQKEDQLAESTRSEETEKKTP
;
A
#
# COMPACT_ATOMS: atom_id res chain seq x y z
N MET A 1 -2.47 5.51 25.24
CA MET A 1 -2.72 6.68 26.10
C MET A 1 -2.59 8.05 25.40
N ARG A 2 -2.12 8.13 24.13
CA ARG A 2 -1.87 9.43 23.44
C ARG A 2 -3.13 10.22 23.05
N GLY A 3 -4.26 9.55 22.78
CA GLY A 3 -5.50 10.22 22.35
C GLY A 3 -6.23 10.98 23.46
N GLN A 4 -6.06 10.57 24.72
CA GLN A 4 -6.70 11.24 25.87
C GLN A 4 -6.09 12.63 26.12
N TRP A 5 -4.80 12.79 25.83
CA TRP A 5 -4.13 14.09 25.96
C TRP A 5 -4.66 15.11 24.96
N ASN A 6 -4.99 14.68 23.75
CA ASN A 6 -5.63 15.54 22.75
C ASN A 6 -7.02 16.01 23.19
N LEU A 7 -7.79 15.16 23.90
CA LEU A 7 -9.10 15.54 24.44
C LEU A 7 -8.98 16.62 25.52
N ILE A 8 -8.04 16.43 26.45
CA ILE A 8 -7.77 17.41 27.53
C ILE A 8 -7.31 18.74 26.93
N LEU A 9 -6.38 18.70 25.96
CA LEU A 9 -5.86 19.89 25.30
C LEU A 9 -6.95 20.59 24.47
N GLY A 10 -7.81 19.83 23.80
CA GLY A 10 -8.96 20.35 23.07
C GLY A 10 -9.98 21.02 23.99
N LEU A 11 -10.27 20.43 25.15
CA LEU A 11 -11.17 21.00 26.15
C LEU A 11 -10.61 22.30 26.74
N PHE A 12 -9.31 22.33 27.06
CA PHE A 12 -8.63 23.54 27.50
C PHE A 12 -8.72 24.65 26.44
N PHE A 13 -8.48 24.32 25.17
CA PHE A 13 -8.58 25.27 24.07
C PHE A 13 -10.02 25.78 23.87
N ALA A 14 -11.02 24.89 23.96
CA ALA A 14 -12.43 25.26 23.88
C ALA A 14 -12.83 26.24 25.00
N LEU A 15 -12.33 26.04 26.22
CA LEU A 15 -12.53 26.98 27.33
C LEU A 15 -11.88 28.33 27.04
N LEU A 16 -10.67 28.35 26.48
CA LEU A 16 -9.99 29.58 26.05
C LEU A 16 -10.81 30.36 25.02
N VAL A 17 -11.34 29.66 24.00
CA VAL A 17 -12.19 30.24 22.95
C VAL A 17 -13.50 30.78 23.55
N ALA A 18 -14.12 30.05 24.49
CA ALA A 18 -15.34 30.49 25.17
C ALA A 18 -15.12 31.78 25.98
N VAL A 19 -14.01 31.89 26.71
CA VAL A 19 -13.64 33.13 27.42
C VAL A 19 -13.46 34.28 26.43
N PHE A 20 -12.76 34.04 25.31
CA PHE A 20 -12.60 35.03 24.26
C PHE A 20 -13.94 35.48 23.65
N ALA A 21 -14.87 34.55 23.46
CA ALA A 21 -16.20 34.82 22.91
C ALA A 21 -17.03 35.73 23.82
N VAL A 22 -16.99 35.51 25.13
CA VAL A 22 -17.70 36.35 26.10
C VAL A 22 -17.02 37.71 26.25
N ALA A 23 -15.68 37.75 26.31
CA ALA A 23 -14.94 38.99 26.51
C ALA A 23 -14.99 39.94 25.30
N ASN A 24 -15.13 39.40 24.09
CA ASN A 24 -15.11 40.16 22.83
C ASN A 24 -16.44 40.06 22.09
N VAL A 25 -17.56 40.05 22.82
CA VAL A 25 -18.91 40.13 22.24
C VAL A 25 -19.24 41.56 21.75
N SER A 26 -18.26 42.17 21.08
CA SER A 26 -18.41 43.47 20.44
C SER A 26 -18.95 43.26 19.03
N SER A 27 -20.07 43.92 18.73
CA SER A 27 -20.62 43.99 17.38
C SER A 27 -19.62 44.69 16.47
N VAL A 28 -19.31 44.06 15.34
CA VAL A 28 -18.50 44.64 14.28
C VAL A 28 -19.33 44.66 13.02
N THR A 29 -19.32 45.80 12.35
CA THR A 29 -19.94 45.98 11.04
C THR A 29 -19.15 45.18 10.01
N VAL A 30 -19.77 44.17 9.42
CA VAL A 30 -19.17 43.39 8.33
C VAL A 30 -19.86 43.77 7.03
N HIS A 31 -19.06 44.19 6.06
CA HIS A 31 -19.50 44.46 4.70
C HIS A 31 -19.37 43.18 3.88
N TYR A 32 -20.49 42.51 3.63
CA TYR A 32 -20.57 41.38 2.71
C TYR A 32 -20.73 41.86 1.27
N LEU A 33 -20.51 40.98 0.29
CA LEU A 33 -20.69 41.32 -1.12
C LEU A 33 -22.11 41.79 -1.48
N LEU A 34 -23.11 41.44 -0.68
CA LEU A 34 -24.53 41.71 -0.93
C LEU A 34 -25.20 42.56 0.16
N GLY A 35 -24.45 43.08 1.14
CA GLY A 35 -25.06 43.86 2.22
C GLY A 35 -24.14 44.10 3.41
N VAL A 36 -24.68 44.76 4.44
CA VAL A 36 -23.95 45.11 5.67
C VAL A 36 -24.70 44.54 6.87
N SER A 37 -23.98 43.91 7.80
CA SER A 37 -24.58 43.35 9.01
C SER A 37 -23.69 43.55 10.23
N GLU A 38 -24.31 43.80 11.37
CA GLU A 38 -23.68 43.96 12.67
C GLU A 38 -23.68 42.60 13.39
N ILE A 39 -22.55 41.92 13.41
CA ILE A 39 -22.41 40.63 14.10
C ILE A 39 -21.19 40.64 15.03
N PRO A 40 -21.20 39.84 16.12
CA PRO A 40 -20.03 39.71 16.98
C PRO A 40 -18.80 39.22 16.20
N LEU A 41 -17.64 39.86 16.42
CA LEU A 41 -16.39 39.54 15.71
C LEU A 41 -15.99 38.07 15.82
N ILE A 42 -16.25 37.44 16.97
CA ILE A 42 -15.92 36.02 17.20
C ILE A 42 -16.62 35.07 16.22
N ILE A 43 -17.84 35.40 15.77
CA ILE A 43 -18.56 34.56 14.80
C ILE A 43 -17.80 34.52 13.48
N VAL A 44 -17.23 35.65 13.06
CA VAL A 44 -16.42 35.76 11.84
C VAL A 44 -15.12 34.97 11.97
N ILE A 45 -14.43 35.08 13.11
CA ILE A 45 -13.17 34.37 13.37
C ILE A 45 -13.40 32.86 13.42
N VAL A 46 -14.39 32.40 14.18
CA VAL A 46 -14.72 30.97 14.29
C VAL A 46 -15.18 30.44 12.93
N GLY A 47 -16.05 31.15 12.23
CA GLY A 47 -16.53 30.75 10.90
C GLY A 47 -15.39 30.62 9.87
N SER A 48 -14.48 31.60 9.83
CA SER A 48 -13.32 31.55 8.94
C SER A 48 -12.32 30.45 9.31
N ALA A 49 -12.04 30.25 10.60
CA ALA A 49 -11.20 29.17 11.07
C ALA A 49 -11.81 27.79 10.76
N LEU A 50 -13.12 27.62 10.92
CA LEU A 50 -13.84 26.41 10.55
C LEU A 50 -13.74 26.14 9.04
N LEU A 51 -13.92 27.16 8.20
CA LEU A 51 -13.76 27.01 6.75
C LEU A 51 -12.32 26.63 6.37
N GLY A 52 -11.31 27.27 6.96
CA GLY A 52 -9.91 26.92 6.77
C GLY A 52 -9.61 25.48 7.21
N GLY A 53 -10.12 25.09 8.39
CA GLY A 53 -10.01 23.73 8.91
C GLY A 53 -10.69 22.70 8.01
N LEU A 54 -11.85 23.03 7.42
CA LEU A 54 -12.55 22.17 6.46
C LEU A 54 -11.71 21.95 5.20
N VAL A 55 -11.12 23.02 4.64
CA VAL A 55 -10.24 22.93 3.46
C VAL A 55 -9.04 22.03 3.76
N VAL A 56 -8.34 22.28 4.88
CA VAL A 56 -7.18 21.46 5.29
C VAL A 56 -7.59 20.00 5.54
N GLY A 57 -8.71 19.78 6.21
CA GLY A 57 -9.26 18.45 6.46
C GLY A 57 -9.56 17.70 5.17
N MET A 58 -10.18 18.37 4.19
CA MET A 58 -10.51 17.79 2.89
C MET A 58 -9.25 17.43 2.08
N LEU A 59 -8.23 18.30 2.10
CA LEU A 59 -6.92 18.01 1.50
C LEU A 59 -6.21 16.83 2.20
N GLY A 60 -6.32 16.75 3.53
CA GLY A 60 -5.78 15.65 4.33
C GLY A 60 -6.42 14.31 3.95
N ILE A 61 -7.74 14.25 3.86
CA ILE A 61 -8.50 13.07 3.44
C ILE A 61 -8.12 12.67 2.00
N PHE A 62 -8.04 13.64 1.09
CA PHE A 62 -7.66 13.38 -0.30
C PHE A 62 -6.25 12.77 -0.41
N ARG A 63 -5.28 13.32 0.33
CA ARG A 63 -3.92 12.79 0.40
C ARG A 63 -3.89 11.37 0.96
N GLN A 64 -4.65 11.11 2.02
CA GLN A 64 -4.76 9.78 2.62
C GLN A 64 -5.33 8.77 1.63
N TYR A 65 -6.36 9.15 0.87
CA TYR A 65 -6.96 8.29 -0.14
C TYR A 65 -5.98 7.92 -1.26
N LYS A 66 -5.23 8.92 -1.77
CA LYS A 66 -4.17 8.69 -2.77
C LYS A 66 -3.12 7.70 -2.26
N LEU A 67 -2.72 7.84 -1.00
CA LEU A 67 -1.74 6.96 -0.38
C LEU A 67 -2.25 5.52 -0.28
N GLN A 68 -3.51 5.33 0.12
CA GLN A 68 -4.15 4.01 0.14
C GLN A 68 -4.23 3.37 -1.25
N TRP A 69 -4.52 4.16 -2.28
CA TRP A 69 -4.50 3.69 -3.67
C TRP A 69 -3.14 3.19 -4.11
N GLN A 70 -2.08 3.93 -3.79
CA GLN A 70 -0.69 3.53 -4.09
C GLN A 70 -0.30 2.25 -3.36
N LEU A 71 -0.68 2.12 -2.07
CA LEU A 71 -0.45 0.89 -1.31
C LEU A 71 -1.09 -0.33 -1.99
N LYS A 72 -2.36 -0.22 -2.40
CA LYS A 72 -3.05 -1.32 -3.10
C LYS A 72 -2.39 -1.66 -4.44
N LYS A 73 -1.90 -0.66 -5.18
CA LYS A 73 -1.19 -0.90 -6.44
C LYS A 73 0.12 -1.66 -6.20
N LEU A 74 0.90 -1.20 -5.22
CA LEU A 74 2.20 -1.81 -4.90
C LEU A 74 2.04 -3.23 -4.34
N GLU A 75 1.00 -3.47 -3.54
CA GLU A 75 0.67 -4.80 -3.02
C GLU A 75 0.31 -5.79 -4.16
N LYS A 76 -0.40 -5.32 -5.19
CA LYS A 76 -0.67 -6.13 -6.40
C LYS A 76 0.60 -6.45 -7.17
N GLU A 77 1.48 -5.47 -7.38
CA GLU A 77 2.77 -5.67 -8.06
C GLU A 77 3.63 -6.70 -7.30
N LEU A 78 3.75 -6.58 -5.98
CA LEU A 78 4.46 -7.56 -5.15
C LEU A 78 3.88 -8.97 -5.26
N THR A 79 2.54 -9.09 -5.28
CA THR A 79 1.87 -10.38 -5.40
C THR A 79 2.14 -11.01 -6.78
N GLN A 80 2.09 -10.22 -7.84
CA GLN A 80 2.40 -10.67 -9.20
C GLN A 80 3.87 -11.09 -9.33
N THR A 81 4.82 -10.29 -8.86
CA THR A 81 6.24 -10.65 -8.87
C THR A 81 6.52 -11.91 -8.05
N LYS A 82 5.90 -12.07 -6.87
CA LYS A 82 6.01 -13.31 -6.09
C LYS A 82 5.48 -14.51 -6.85
N SER A 83 4.30 -14.42 -7.48
CA SER A 83 3.73 -15.53 -8.27
C SER A 83 4.58 -15.91 -9.48
N GLN A 84 5.25 -14.93 -10.11
CA GLN A 84 6.19 -15.19 -11.20
C GLN A 84 7.43 -15.90 -10.69
N LEU A 85 8.01 -15.45 -9.57
CA LEU A 85 9.13 -16.16 -8.92
C LEU A 85 8.76 -17.61 -8.58
N SER A 86 7.56 -17.85 -8.05
CA SER A 86 7.04 -19.20 -7.79
C SER A 86 7.00 -20.07 -9.05
N GLN A 87 6.51 -19.52 -10.18
CA GLN A 87 6.46 -20.25 -11.46
C GLN A 87 7.84 -20.52 -12.07
N TYR A 88 8.80 -19.61 -11.91
CA TYR A 88 10.18 -19.86 -12.36
C TYR A 88 10.86 -20.92 -11.49
N GLN A 89 10.61 -20.90 -10.17
CA GLN A 89 11.15 -21.91 -9.25
C GLN A 89 10.51 -23.30 -9.43
N GLU A 90 9.27 -23.36 -9.92
CA GLU A 90 8.58 -24.61 -10.28
C GLU A 90 9.02 -25.16 -11.65
N LYS A 91 9.44 -24.30 -12.60
CA LYS A 91 10.02 -24.73 -13.89
C LYS A 91 11.45 -25.27 -13.78
N ASP A 92 12.26 -24.75 -12.86
CA ASP A 92 13.64 -25.22 -12.61
C ASP A 92 13.73 -26.46 -11.70
N LEU A 93 12.61 -26.96 -11.18
CA LEU A 93 12.53 -28.20 -10.38
C LEU A 93 11.70 -29.29 -11.06
N SER A 94 11.69 -29.29 -12.40
CA SER A 94 11.44 -30.54 -13.12
C SER A 94 12.58 -31.50 -12.77
N PRO A 95 12.30 -32.70 -12.23
CA PRO A 95 13.34 -33.65 -11.90
C PRO A 95 14.07 -33.95 -13.20
N ILE A 96 15.36 -33.57 -13.24
CA ILE A 96 16.30 -34.05 -14.23
C ILE A 96 16.08 -35.56 -14.31
N SER A 97 15.50 -36.01 -15.43
CA SER A 97 15.26 -37.41 -15.74
C SER A 97 16.59 -38.10 -16.07
N ILE A 98 17.49 -38.19 -15.09
CA ILE A 98 18.56 -39.18 -15.09
C ILE A 98 17.91 -40.48 -14.64
N THR A 99 17.15 -41.12 -15.53
CA THR A 99 16.80 -42.54 -15.35
C THR A 99 16.71 -43.26 -16.70
N GLU A 100 16.38 -42.57 -17.80
CA GLU A 100 16.20 -43.28 -19.09
C GLU A 100 17.48 -43.41 -19.93
N SER A 101 18.60 -42.79 -19.55
CA SER A 101 19.84 -42.80 -20.37
C SER A 101 20.83 -43.91 -20.04
N THR A 102 20.63 -44.66 -18.94
CA THR A 102 21.62 -45.65 -18.46
C THR A 102 21.30 -47.07 -18.92
N GLU A 103 20.02 -47.44 -19.00
CA GLU A 103 19.63 -48.80 -19.45
C GLU A 103 19.87 -49.00 -20.96
N GLN A 104 19.62 -47.99 -21.80
CA GLN A 104 19.79 -48.13 -23.25
C GLN A 104 21.26 -48.17 -23.73
N LYS A 105 22.21 -47.73 -22.89
CA LYS A 105 23.65 -47.79 -23.21
C LYS A 105 24.30 -49.11 -22.78
N GLU A 106 23.75 -49.82 -21.80
CA GLU A 106 24.26 -51.14 -21.40
C GLU A 106 23.83 -52.23 -22.39
N ASP A 107 22.61 -52.19 -22.91
CA ASP A 107 22.12 -53.18 -23.89
C ASP A 107 22.87 -53.09 -25.23
N GLN A 108 23.20 -51.88 -25.71
CA GLN A 108 23.93 -51.70 -26.98
C GLN A 108 25.41 -52.11 -26.89
N LEU A 109 26.02 -51.99 -25.70
CA LEU A 109 27.41 -52.42 -25.51
C LEU A 109 27.52 -53.94 -25.33
N ALA A 110 26.53 -54.58 -24.70
CA ALA A 110 26.47 -56.04 -24.57
C ALA A 110 26.25 -56.75 -25.92
N GLU A 111 25.52 -56.13 -26.85
CA GLU A 111 25.24 -56.71 -28.17
C GLU A 111 26.41 -56.54 -29.17
N SER A 112 27.17 -55.44 -29.05
CA SER A 112 28.41 -55.24 -29.84
C SER A 112 29.57 -56.12 -29.38
N THR A 113 29.61 -56.52 -28.10
CA THR A 113 30.66 -57.41 -27.58
C THR A 113 30.40 -58.88 -27.95
N ARG A 114 29.13 -59.27 -28.14
CA ARG A 114 28.75 -60.65 -28.49
C ARG A 114 28.89 -60.97 -29.98
N SER A 115 28.87 -59.96 -30.84
CA SER A 115 28.99 -60.12 -32.30
C SER A 115 30.45 -60.23 -32.76
N GLU A 116 31.42 -59.64 -32.04
CA GLU A 116 32.86 -59.82 -32.35
C GLU A 116 33.41 -61.19 -31.89
N GLU A 117 32.82 -61.83 -30.87
CA GLU A 117 33.30 -63.13 -30.38
C GLU A 117 32.82 -64.33 -31.22
N THR A 118 31.72 -64.18 -31.98
CA THR A 118 31.19 -65.24 -32.85
C THR A 118 31.87 -65.35 -34.23
N GLU A 119 32.65 -64.36 -34.67
CA GLU A 119 33.35 -64.43 -35.96
C GLU A 119 34.77 -65.04 -35.86
N LYS A 120 35.29 -65.27 -34.64
CA LYS A 120 36.64 -65.84 -34.42
C LYS A 120 36.70 -67.32 -34.00
N LYS A 121 35.58 -68.05 -34.05
CA LYS A 121 35.51 -69.52 -33.88
C LYS A 121 34.43 -70.05 -34.82
N THR A 122 34.73 -70.52 -36.03
CA THR A 122 35.05 -71.93 -36.36
C THR A 122 35.11 -72.10 -37.88
N PRO A 123 35.67 -73.19 -38.44
CA PRO A 123 36.58 -74.19 -37.87
C PRO A 123 38.05 -74.02 -38.31
#